data_AF-A0A7S4MNF3-F1
#
_entry.id   AF-A0A7S4MNF3-F1
#
_cell.length_a   1.000
_cell.length_b   1.000
_cell.length_c   1.000
_cell.angle_alpha   90.00
_cell.angle_beta   90.00
_cell.angle_gamma   90.00
#
_symmetry.space_group_name_H-M   'P 1'
#
loop_
_entity.id
_entity.type
_entity.pdbx_description
1 polymer ?
#
loop_
_entity_poly.entity_id
_entity_poly.type
_entity_poly.pdbx_seq_one_letter_code
_entity_poly.pdbx_strand_id
1 'polypeptide(L)'
;QVEKPSPGEILHICTVNMTEGVWVLDYEHKLFRWKNGSWSSFPRAPELNFLSTGKNEELWGVTKDNRVFRRTQASGHSGGQWIQLHGALLTSISVASPEEVWGIDKEGKVYVWSEGSQRGHSEDIDENIEQAPSMSWQSLGNILPISTITVNSQKVPWGISDYDPGYIYKLSRHRLLVLSTKSSRKIWDDRNTPSVPYEIGFWRPLPPKNFFSLGDIAERSHLENSSLESLVVCEVGREEGEIEILVPPASFELVWRFRGSKAHYSDCAIWRAIPPSDDYVAMGHVVTPNHNEPSKNSIRCIHKQFLNQSKPCHLSWNDKYLWCSPTRSSSLPISLWLVKPRLDSLWCNVFISAKGTIPPKGEGMFNCLKLSAAS
;
A
#
# COMPACT_ATOMS: atom_id res chain seq x y z
N GLN A 1 31.08 -34.04 21.16
CA GLN A 1 30.40 -34.37 22.43
C GLN A 1 29.00 -33.79 22.37
N VAL A 2 27.97 -34.59 22.65
CA VAL A 2 26.62 -34.07 22.91
C VAL A 2 26.59 -33.77 24.41
N GLU A 3 26.81 -32.52 24.80
CA GLU A 3 26.48 -32.10 26.17
C GLU A 3 24.96 -32.12 26.29
N LYS A 4 24.41 -32.83 27.28
CA LYS A 4 22.99 -32.76 27.67
C LYS A 4 22.84 -31.58 28.63
N PRO A 5 22.34 -30.43 28.20
CA PRO A 5 22.28 -29.26 29.05
C PRO A 5 20.79 -29.02 29.30
N SER A 6 20.10 -29.81 30.13
CA SER A 6 18.63 -29.78 30.10
C SER A 6 17.99 -29.07 31.30
N PRO A 7 17.54 -27.82 31.12
CA PRO A 7 16.47 -27.22 31.91
C PRO A 7 15.11 -27.86 31.60
N GLY A 8 14.96 -29.18 31.74
CA GLY A 8 13.72 -29.91 31.43
C GLY A 8 13.49 -30.19 29.93
N GLU A 9 12.26 -30.52 29.56
CA GLU A 9 11.85 -30.68 28.16
C GLU A 9 11.77 -29.30 27.48
N ILE A 10 12.24 -29.18 26.23
CA ILE A 10 12.41 -27.89 25.56
C ILE A 10 11.22 -27.57 24.65
N LEU A 11 10.59 -26.40 24.86
CA LEU A 11 9.51 -25.88 24.04
C LEU A 11 10.02 -25.03 22.85
N HIS A 12 10.99 -24.15 23.11
CA HIS A 12 11.47 -23.20 22.11
C HIS A 12 12.93 -22.84 22.34
N ILE A 13 13.70 -22.65 21.26
CA ILE A 13 15.11 -22.24 21.30
C ILE A 13 15.30 -21.05 20.36
N CYS A 14 16.07 -20.04 20.77
CA CYS A 14 16.56 -19.03 19.83
C CYS A 14 17.96 -18.52 20.17
N THR A 15 18.62 -17.94 19.16
CA THR A 15 20.01 -17.49 19.21
C THR A 15 20.21 -16.25 18.35
N VAL A 16 21.02 -15.28 18.79
CA VAL A 16 21.35 -14.07 18.00
C VAL A 16 22.71 -14.20 17.31
N ASN A 17 23.75 -14.51 18.08
CA ASN A 17 25.13 -14.54 17.63
C ASN A 17 26.02 -15.32 18.63
N MET A 18 27.29 -15.53 18.26
CA MET A 18 28.25 -16.29 19.06
C MET A 18 28.52 -15.73 20.47
N THR A 19 28.31 -14.43 20.68
CA THR A 19 28.63 -13.75 21.95
C THR A 19 27.46 -13.64 22.93
N GLU A 20 26.24 -13.80 22.44
CA GLU A 20 25.02 -13.58 23.24
C GLU A 20 24.41 -14.88 23.80
N GLY A 21 24.90 -16.03 23.37
CA GLY A 21 24.48 -17.34 23.88
C GLY A 21 23.14 -17.82 23.31
N VAL A 22 22.58 -18.85 23.96
CA VAL A 22 21.33 -19.52 23.54
C VAL A 22 20.25 -19.25 24.58
N TRP A 23 19.09 -18.78 24.14
CA TRP A 23 17.90 -18.66 24.99
C TRP A 23 16.96 -19.84 24.76
N VAL A 24 16.40 -20.36 25.85
CA VAL A 24 15.54 -21.54 25.84
C VAL A 24 14.32 -21.31 26.71
N LEU A 25 13.15 -21.70 26.19
CA LEU A 25 11.95 -21.96 26.99
C LEU A 25 11.75 -23.45 27.12
N ASP A 26 11.45 -23.90 28.34
CA ASP A 26 10.98 -25.25 28.59
C ASP A 26 9.46 -25.37 28.38
N TYR A 27 8.90 -26.59 28.44
CA TYR A 27 7.45 -26.81 28.36
C TYR A 27 6.66 -26.24 29.55
N GLU A 28 7.34 -25.86 30.63
CA GLU A 28 6.75 -25.16 31.77
C GLU A 28 6.80 -23.63 31.60
N HIS A 29 7.21 -23.13 30.42
CA HIS A 29 7.34 -21.71 30.09
C HIS A 29 8.40 -20.95 30.90
N LYS A 30 9.35 -21.66 31.52
CA LYS A 30 10.48 -21.07 32.25
C LYS A 30 11.60 -20.71 31.29
N LEU A 31 12.20 -19.55 31.54
CA LEU A 31 13.24 -18.98 30.68
C LEU A 31 14.65 -19.26 31.21
N PHE A 32 15.51 -19.74 30.31
CA PHE A 32 16.90 -20.03 30.57
C PHE A 32 17.82 -19.42 29.51
N ARG A 33 19.06 -19.10 29.89
CA ARG A 33 20.12 -18.65 28.97
C ARG A 33 21.37 -19.49 29.19
N TRP A 34 21.90 -20.07 28.12
CA TRP A 34 23.24 -20.67 28.09
C TRP A 34 24.25 -19.64 27.59
N LYS A 35 25.24 -19.31 28.43
CA LYS A 35 26.34 -18.41 28.07
C LYS A 35 27.61 -18.83 28.82
N ASN A 36 28.74 -18.80 28.13
CA ASN A 36 30.07 -19.11 28.69
C ASN A 36 30.13 -20.46 29.44
N GLY A 37 29.51 -21.50 28.90
CA GLY A 37 29.54 -22.84 29.52
C GLY A 37 28.63 -23.01 30.73
N SER A 38 27.69 -22.09 30.98
CA SER A 38 26.80 -22.12 32.14
C SER A 38 25.35 -21.74 31.80
N TRP A 39 24.41 -22.33 32.53
CA TRP A 39 22.99 -21.96 32.49
C TRP A 39 22.65 -20.92 33.54
N SER A 40 21.84 -19.95 33.17
CA SER A 40 21.18 -18.99 34.07
C SER A 40 19.66 -19.09 33.91
N SER A 41 18.92 -19.09 35.01
CA SER A 41 17.45 -19.08 35.02
C SER A 41 16.90 -17.68 35.30
N PHE A 42 15.72 -17.38 34.77
CA PHE A 42 15.08 -16.07 34.88
C PHE A 42 13.65 -16.20 35.47
N PRO A 43 13.52 -16.48 36.79
CA PRO A 43 12.22 -16.78 37.42
C PRO A 43 11.23 -15.61 37.47
N ARG A 44 11.69 -14.39 37.18
CA ARG A 44 10.84 -13.18 37.09
C ARG A 44 10.38 -12.88 35.67
N ALA A 45 10.71 -13.73 34.70
CA ALA A 45 10.22 -13.60 33.34
C ALA A 45 8.71 -13.90 33.29
N PRO A 46 7.93 -13.23 32.42
CA PRO A 46 6.58 -13.66 32.09
C PRO A 46 6.56 -15.10 31.58
N GLU A 47 5.41 -15.77 31.68
CA GLU A 47 5.19 -17.09 31.07
C GLU A 47 5.10 -16.95 29.54
N LEU A 48 6.25 -17.00 28.88
CA LEU A 48 6.36 -16.86 27.43
C LEU A 48 6.05 -18.19 26.73
N ASN A 49 5.36 -18.11 25.61
CA ASN A 49 5.10 -19.23 24.71
C ASN A 49 6.06 -19.23 23.51
N PHE A 50 6.51 -18.06 23.08
CA PHE A 50 7.43 -17.90 21.97
C PHE A 50 8.39 -16.75 22.28
N LEU A 51 9.65 -16.85 21.82
CA LEU A 51 10.64 -15.79 21.98
C LEU A 51 11.40 -15.51 20.70
N SER A 52 11.85 -14.27 20.57
CA SER A 52 12.78 -13.88 19.51
C SER A 52 13.83 -12.96 20.08
N THR A 53 15.04 -13.10 19.54
CA THR A 53 16.20 -12.36 19.98
C THR A 53 16.80 -11.61 18.79
N GLY A 54 17.28 -10.40 19.04
CA GLY A 54 17.96 -9.56 18.05
C GLY A 54 19.27 -9.00 18.60
N LYS A 55 19.93 -8.17 17.79
CA LYS A 55 21.22 -7.57 18.16
C LYS A 55 21.15 -6.80 19.48
N ASN A 56 22.28 -6.70 20.17
CA ASN A 56 22.47 -5.93 21.40
C ASN A 56 21.68 -6.52 22.60
N GLU A 57 21.64 -7.85 22.69
CA GLU A 57 20.90 -8.58 23.74
C GLU A 57 19.40 -8.25 23.78
N GLU A 58 18.83 -7.86 22.64
CA GLU A 58 17.42 -7.58 22.49
C GLU A 58 16.64 -8.89 22.59
N LEU A 59 15.63 -8.94 23.47
CA LEU A 59 14.85 -10.14 23.71
C LEU A 59 13.38 -9.76 23.87
N TRP A 60 12.55 -10.35 23.02
CA TRP A 60 11.11 -10.20 23.04
C TRP A 60 10.46 -11.56 23.14
N GLY A 61 9.24 -11.58 23.66
CA GLY A 61 8.43 -12.77 23.66
C GLY A 61 6.96 -12.48 23.69
N VAL A 62 6.18 -13.51 23.39
CA VAL A 62 4.73 -13.49 23.46
C VAL A 62 4.25 -14.59 24.39
N THR A 63 3.23 -14.32 25.18
CA THR A 63 2.62 -15.32 26.08
C THR A 63 1.57 -16.18 25.36
N LYS A 64 1.03 -17.20 26.03
CA LYS A 64 -0.09 -18.01 25.50
C LYS A 64 -1.35 -17.17 25.20
N ASP A 65 -1.55 -16.09 25.93
CA ASP A 65 -2.65 -15.15 25.71
C ASP A 65 -2.31 -14.08 24.65
N ASN A 66 -1.25 -14.30 23.87
CA ASN A 66 -0.76 -13.42 22.81
C ASN A 66 -0.30 -12.03 23.30
N ARG A 67 -0.01 -11.87 24.60
CA ARG A 67 0.51 -10.60 25.15
C ARG A 67 1.99 -10.47 24.83
N VAL A 68 2.40 -9.30 24.37
CA VAL A 68 3.79 -9.05 23.95
C VAL A 68 4.61 -8.42 25.07
N PHE A 69 5.81 -8.94 25.28
CA PHE A 69 6.74 -8.44 26.29
C PHE A 69 8.12 -8.19 25.69
N ARG A 70 8.75 -7.10 26.10
CA ARG A 70 10.15 -6.76 25.79
C ARG A 70 10.97 -6.81 27.05
N ARG A 71 12.14 -7.45 26.99
CA ARG A 71 13.14 -7.40 28.05
C ARG A 71 13.98 -6.15 27.88
N THR A 72 14.08 -5.36 28.95
CA THR A 72 14.89 -4.15 29.04
C THR A 72 16.07 -4.39 29.98
N GLN A 73 17.22 -3.84 29.62
CA GLN A 73 18.42 -3.88 30.44
C GLN A 73 18.39 -2.68 31.41
N ALA A 74 17.61 -2.79 32.48
CA ALA A 74 17.62 -1.77 33.52
C ALA A 74 18.95 -1.84 34.31
N SER A 75 19.64 -0.71 34.43
CA SER A 75 20.84 -0.58 35.26
C SER A 75 20.54 -1.04 36.69
N GLY A 76 21.31 -2.01 37.21
CA GLY A 76 21.22 -2.49 38.59
C GLY A 76 20.45 -3.80 38.82
N HIS A 77 19.88 -4.43 37.80
CA HIS A 77 19.23 -5.74 37.92
C HIS A 77 19.89 -6.78 36.99
N SER A 78 20.56 -7.78 37.58
CA SER A 78 21.24 -8.87 36.86
C SER A 78 20.31 -9.72 35.97
N GLY A 79 18.98 -9.64 36.14
CA GLY A 79 17.98 -10.36 35.34
C GLY A 79 17.37 -9.58 34.17
N GLY A 80 17.51 -8.25 34.12
CA GLY A 80 16.70 -7.38 33.26
C GLY A 80 15.24 -7.24 33.74
N GLN A 81 14.53 -6.22 33.25
CA GLN A 81 13.12 -5.98 33.55
C GLN A 81 12.25 -6.27 32.33
N TRP A 82 11.03 -6.75 32.54
CA TRP A 82 10.08 -7.01 31.45
C TRP A 82 9.01 -5.93 31.43
N ILE A 83 8.78 -5.37 30.25
CA ILE A 83 7.70 -4.42 30.00
C ILE A 83 6.68 -5.06 29.06
N GLN A 84 5.39 -4.95 29.39
CA GLN A 84 4.31 -5.38 28.51
C GLN A 84 4.03 -4.27 27.49
N LEU A 85 4.00 -4.64 26.21
CA LEU A 85 3.71 -3.73 25.11
C LEU A 85 2.28 -3.99 24.61
N HIS A 86 1.45 -2.96 24.68
CA HIS A 86 0.04 -3.02 24.31
C HIS A 86 -0.19 -2.57 22.85
N GLY A 87 -1.37 -2.84 22.30
CA GLY A 87 -1.79 -2.39 20.96
C GLY A 87 -1.83 -3.50 19.90
N ALA A 88 -1.17 -4.63 20.14
CA ALA A 88 -1.30 -5.83 19.32
C ALA A 88 -1.24 -7.09 20.20
N LEU A 89 -1.98 -8.12 19.79
CA LEU A 89 -1.94 -9.45 20.39
C LEU A 89 -1.31 -10.40 19.38
N LEU A 90 -0.08 -10.82 19.63
CA LEU A 90 0.75 -11.53 18.65
C LEU A 90 0.96 -12.99 19.05
N THR A 91 0.85 -13.90 18.08
CA THR A 91 1.13 -15.33 18.23
C THR A 91 2.60 -15.67 17.97
N SER A 92 3.27 -14.87 17.13
CA SER A 92 4.72 -14.95 16.95
C SER A 92 5.32 -13.56 16.75
N ILE A 93 6.62 -13.48 17.04
CA ILE A 93 7.40 -12.25 16.97
C ILE A 93 8.78 -12.56 16.41
N SER A 94 9.34 -11.65 15.62
CA SER A 94 10.67 -11.75 15.05
C SER A 94 11.41 -10.42 15.18
N VAL A 95 12.62 -10.48 15.73
CA VAL A 95 13.38 -9.30 16.17
C VAL A 95 14.76 -9.32 15.53
N ALA A 96 15.12 -8.27 14.81
CA ALA A 96 16.50 -8.08 14.34
C ALA A 96 17.25 -7.03 15.17
N SER A 97 16.54 -5.99 15.63
CA SER A 97 17.08 -4.88 16.41
C SER A 97 15.96 -4.13 17.15
N PRO A 98 16.26 -3.19 18.06
CA PRO A 98 15.22 -2.38 18.74
C PRO A 98 14.26 -1.65 17.81
N GLU A 99 14.72 -1.30 16.60
CA GLU A 99 13.97 -0.54 15.57
C GLU A 99 13.29 -1.45 14.54
N GLU A 100 13.60 -2.74 14.55
CA GLU A 100 13.15 -3.68 13.54
C GLU A 100 12.59 -4.93 14.22
N VAL A 101 11.32 -4.81 14.60
CA VAL A 101 10.56 -5.83 15.31
C VAL A 101 9.24 -6.02 14.60
N TRP A 102 8.96 -7.26 14.23
CA TRP A 102 7.79 -7.66 13.48
C TRP A 102 7.07 -8.79 14.19
N GLY A 103 5.77 -8.89 14.01
CA GLY A 103 5.03 -10.05 14.48
C GLY A 103 3.72 -10.22 13.76
N ILE A 104 3.07 -11.34 14.03
CA ILE A 104 1.77 -11.70 13.45
C ILE A 104 0.79 -12.03 14.56
N ASP A 105 -0.47 -11.68 14.36
CA ASP A 105 -1.56 -12.11 15.22
C ASP A 105 -2.10 -13.51 14.84
N LYS A 106 -3.15 -13.95 15.52
CA LYS A 106 -3.78 -15.26 15.28
C LYS A 106 -4.51 -15.33 13.93
N GLU A 107 -4.87 -14.20 13.35
CA GLU A 107 -5.46 -14.08 12.01
C GLU A 107 -4.40 -14.00 10.91
N GLY A 108 -3.10 -13.97 11.26
CA GLY A 108 -1.99 -13.82 10.32
C GLY A 108 -1.76 -12.38 9.84
N LYS A 109 -2.38 -11.39 10.50
CA LYS A 109 -2.14 -9.98 10.20
C LYS A 109 -0.79 -9.56 10.75
N VAL A 110 -0.02 -8.88 9.91
CA VAL A 110 1.35 -8.47 10.26
C VAL A 110 1.35 -7.09 10.93
N TYR A 111 2.16 -6.98 11.97
CA TYR A 111 2.44 -5.76 12.72
C TYR A 111 3.94 -5.49 12.76
N VAL A 112 4.31 -4.21 12.68
CA VAL A 112 5.67 -3.71 12.89
C VAL A 112 5.68 -2.77 14.09
N TRP A 113 6.69 -2.88 14.95
CA TRP A 113 6.90 -1.93 16.05
C TRP A 113 7.69 -0.75 15.49
N SER A 114 7.05 0.42 15.41
CA SER A 114 7.68 1.62 14.87
C SER A 114 7.16 2.87 15.57
N GLU A 115 7.74 4.01 15.27
CA GLU A 115 7.19 5.28 15.72
C GLU A 115 5.76 5.42 15.22
N GLY A 116 4.84 5.74 16.13
CA GLY A 116 3.49 6.07 15.74
C GLY A 116 3.54 7.32 14.87
N SER A 117 2.98 7.24 13.65
CA SER A 117 2.70 8.46 12.91
C SER A 117 1.73 9.29 13.75
N GLN A 118 2.19 10.40 14.34
CA GLN A 118 1.34 11.44 14.93
C GLN A 118 0.45 12.00 13.81
N ARG A 119 -0.64 11.30 13.49
CA ARG A 119 -1.60 11.65 12.43
C ARG A 119 -3.00 11.87 12.99
N GLY A 120 -3.08 12.18 14.28
CA GLY A 120 -4.24 12.79 14.90
C GLY A 120 -3.76 13.99 15.71
N HIS A 121 -3.59 15.15 15.08
CA HIS A 121 -3.73 16.38 15.86
C HIS A 121 -5.19 16.43 16.29
N SER A 122 -5.47 16.13 17.56
CA SER A 122 -6.55 16.84 18.23
C SER A 122 -6.16 18.31 18.16
N GLU A 123 -6.94 19.12 17.45
CA GLU A 123 -7.00 20.54 17.75
C GLU A 123 -7.32 20.62 19.25
N ASP A 124 -6.49 21.35 20.02
CA ASP A 124 -6.56 21.60 21.49
C ASP A 124 -5.50 20.91 22.38
N ILE A 125 -4.21 20.89 22.01
CA ILE A 125 -3.12 20.74 23.02
C ILE A 125 -1.97 21.71 22.71
N ASP A 126 -1.57 22.47 23.74
CA ASP A 126 -0.50 23.46 23.79
C ASP A 126 0.79 23.07 23.03
N GLU A 127 1.29 23.99 22.19
CA GLU A 127 2.47 23.87 21.32
C GLU A 127 3.84 23.82 22.03
N ASN A 128 3.95 23.36 23.28
CA ASN A 128 5.24 23.41 24.01
C ASN A 128 5.66 22.13 24.75
N ILE A 129 5.28 20.96 24.24
CA ILE A 129 5.89 19.71 24.69
C ILE A 129 6.41 18.96 23.47
N GLU A 130 7.73 18.98 23.26
CA GLU A 130 8.43 17.99 22.42
C GLU A 130 8.19 16.60 23.05
N GLN A 131 7.05 15.99 22.77
CA GLN A 131 6.79 14.61 23.16
C GLN A 131 7.65 13.73 22.25
N ALA A 132 8.64 13.07 22.84
CA ALA A 132 9.42 12.04 22.17
C ALA A 132 8.47 11.05 21.45
N PRO A 133 8.82 10.57 20.25
CA PRO A 133 7.93 9.73 19.46
C PRO A 133 7.49 8.50 20.26
N SER A 134 6.18 8.34 20.44
CA SER A 134 5.63 7.16 21.12
C SER A 134 5.65 5.97 20.16
N MET A 135 6.54 5.02 20.41
CA MET A 135 6.58 3.76 19.70
C MET A 135 5.27 2.98 19.90
N SER A 136 4.76 2.36 18.84
CA SER A 136 3.52 1.59 18.88
C SER A 136 3.49 0.53 17.77
N TRP A 137 2.60 -0.45 17.92
CA TRP A 137 2.36 -1.45 16.89
C TRP A 137 1.60 -0.84 15.71
N GLN A 138 2.21 -0.87 14.53
CA GLN A 138 1.61 -0.44 13.27
C GLN A 138 1.24 -1.67 12.44
N SER A 139 -0.03 -1.78 12.08
CA SER A 139 -0.53 -2.86 11.24
C SER A 139 -0.14 -2.63 9.77
N LEU A 140 0.38 -3.65 9.09
CA LEU A 140 0.59 -3.64 7.65
C LEU A 140 -0.72 -3.70 6.84
N GLY A 141 -1.87 -3.75 7.49
CA GLY A 141 -3.17 -3.68 6.83
C GLY A 141 -3.47 -4.92 5.99
N ASN A 142 -4.11 -4.70 4.84
CA ASN A 142 -4.65 -5.79 4.02
C ASN A 142 -3.56 -6.38 3.12
N ILE A 143 -2.68 -7.19 3.70
CA ILE A 143 -1.81 -8.10 2.97
C ILE A 143 -2.36 -9.53 3.09
N LEU A 144 -1.87 -10.45 2.26
CA LEU A 144 -2.19 -11.87 2.41
C LEU A 144 -1.81 -12.31 3.85
N PRO A 145 -2.69 -13.02 4.58
CA PRO A 145 -2.37 -13.45 5.94
C PRO A 145 -1.09 -14.30 5.99
N ILE A 146 -0.18 -13.95 6.88
CA ILE A 146 1.12 -14.60 7.04
C ILE A 146 1.05 -15.59 8.20
N SER A 147 1.47 -16.84 7.96
CA SER A 147 1.49 -17.91 8.97
C SER A 147 2.81 -17.97 9.74
N THR A 148 3.91 -17.50 9.15
CA THR A 148 5.20 -17.40 9.82
C THR A 148 5.97 -16.19 9.30
N ILE A 149 6.60 -15.45 10.22
CA ILE A 149 7.41 -14.27 9.93
C ILE A 149 8.82 -14.40 10.50
N THR A 150 9.82 -13.91 9.76
CA THR A 150 11.20 -13.82 10.23
C THR A 150 11.86 -12.55 9.72
N VAL A 151 12.68 -11.90 10.52
CA VAL A 151 13.49 -10.74 10.12
C VAL A 151 14.96 -11.18 10.10
N ASN A 152 15.62 -10.97 8.96
CA ASN A 152 17.01 -11.37 8.81
C ASN A 152 17.99 -10.34 9.41
N SER A 153 19.29 -10.66 9.40
CA SER A 153 20.35 -9.80 9.95
C SER A 153 20.55 -8.47 9.20
N GLN A 154 19.97 -8.36 7.99
CA GLN A 154 19.93 -7.17 7.15
C GLN A 154 18.66 -6.33 7.40
N LYS A 155 17.90 -6.60 8.47
CA LYS A 155 16.63 -5.93 8.80
C LYS A 155 15.52 -6.13 7.76
N VAL A 156 15.60 -7.18 6.94
CA VAL A 156 14.56 -7.49 5.94
C VAL A 156 13.57 -8.50 6.52
N PRO A 157 12.28 -8.15 6.64
CA PRO A 157 11.23 -9.08 7.05
C PRO A 157 10.79 -9.97 5.88
N TRP A 158 10.67 -11.25 6.15
CA TRP A 158 10.20 -12.29 5.25
C TRP A 158 9.05 -13.06 5.88
N GLY A 159 8.08 -13.49 5.09
CA GLY A 159 6.96 -14.27 5.56
C GLY A 159 6.51 -15.34 4.58
N ILE A 160 5.83 -16.35 5.09
CA ILE A 160 5.14 -17.37 4.29
C ILE A 160 3.65 -17.34 4.65
N SER A 161 2.81 -17.77 3.71
CA SER A 161 1.37 -17.85 3.89
C SER A 161 0.87 -19.25 3.60
N ASP A 162 -0.04 -19.74 4.43
CA ASP A 162 -0.73 -21.00 4.19
C ASP A 162 -1.79 -20.88 3.07
N TYR A 163 -2.15 -19.64 2.69
CA TYR A 163 -3.12 -19.36 1.62
C TYR A 163 -2.52 -19.41 0.22
N ASP A 164 -1.20 -19.27 0.10
CA ASP A 164 -0.48 -19.32 -1.17
C ASP A 164 0.81 -20.16 -1.02
N PRO A 165 0.66 -21.47 -0.80
CA PRO A 165 1.79 -22.35 -0.55
C PRO A 165 2.66 -22.45 -1.81
N GLY A 166 3.90 -21.96 -1.72
CA GLY A 166 4.86 -21.94 -2.84
C GLY A 166 5.61 -20.62 -2.98
N TYR A 167 5.13 -19.57 -2.32
CA TYR A 167 5.75 -18.25 -2.34
C TYR A 167 6.32 -17.86 -0.98
N ILE A 168 7.41 -17.10 -1.02
CA ILE A 168 8.02 -16.46 0.15
C ILE A 168 7.94 -14.96 -0.09
N TYR A 169 7.30 -14.24 0.81
CA TYR A 169 7.05 -12.80 0.68
C TYR A 169 8.15 -12.02 1.37
N LYS A 170 8.77 -11.10 0.63
CA LYS A 170 9.53 -9.99 1.23
C LYS A 170 8.52 -8.95 1.68
N LEU A 171 8.42 -8.69 2.98
CA LEU A 171 7.51 -7.70 3.52
C LEU A 171 8.18 -6.30 3.45
N SER A 172 7.37 -5.25 3.31
CA SER A 172 7.86 -3.88 3.28
C SER A 172 6.87 -2.92 3.95
N ARG A 173 7.44 -1.90 4.62
CA ARG A 173 6.68 -0.72 5.07
C ARG A 173 6.30 0.17 3.90
N HIS A 174 7.13 0.19 2.85
CA HIS A 174 6.96 0.95 1.62
C HIS A 174 5.93 0.30 0.70
N ARG A 175 4.76 0.93 0.62
CA ARG A 175 3.60 0.33 -0.04
C ARG A 175 2.61 1.37 -0.53
N LEU A 176 1.75 0.91 -1.43
CA LEU A 176 0.63 1.66 -1.97
C LEU A 176 -0.66 1.27 -1.25
N LEU A 177 -1.25 2.21 -0.51
CA LEU A 177 -2.61 2.07 0.00
C LEU A 177 -3.60 2.41 -1.12
N VAL A 178 -4.66 1.61 -1.22
CA VAL A 178 -5.72 1.79 -2.22
C VAL A 178 -7.05 1.92 -1.48
N LEU A 179 -7.83 2.94 -1.83
CA LEU A 179 -9.16 3.18 -1.29
C LEU A 179 -10.16 3.40 -2.43
N SER A 180 -11.36 2.86 -2.29
CA SER A 180 -12.48 3.16 -3.18
C SER A 180 -13.26 4.36 -2.64
N THR A 181 -13.54 5.35 -3.50
CA THR A 181 -14.37 6.52 -3.16
C THR A 181 -15.46 6.75 -4.20
N LYS A 182 -16.67 7.06 -3.71
CA LYS A 182 -17.80 7.58 -4.52
C LYS A 182 -17.82 9.10 -4.61
N SER A 183 -17.03 9.79 -3.78
CA SER A 183 -16.98 11.25 -3.77
C SER A 183 -16.26 11.72 -5.03
N SER A 184 -17.00 12.41 -5.89
CA SER A 184 -16.49 12.97 -7.14
C SER A 184 -17.21 14.26 -7.46
N ARG A 185 -16.57 15.12 -8.26
CA ARG A 185 -17.16 16.37 -8.75
C ARG A 185 -17.29 16.31 -10.26
N LYS A 186 -18.47 16.66 -10.78
CA LYS A 186 -18.71 16.77 -12.22
C LYS A 186 -17.83 17.85 -12.84
N ILE A 187 -17.21 17.51 -13.97
CA ILE A 187 -16.36 18.42 -14.75
C ILE A 187 -17.09 18.90 -15.99
N TRP A 188 -17.66 17.97 -16.75
CA TRP A 188 -18.31 18.24 -18.03
C TRP A 188 -19.19 17.06 -18.44
N ASP A 189 -20.22 17.30 -19.25
CA ASP A 189 -20.96 16.26 -19.96
C ASP A 189 -21.26 16.74 -21.40
N ASP A 190 -21.61 15.80 -22.28
CA ASP A 190 -21.91 16.11 -23.68
C ASP A 190 -23.38 16.50 -23.91
N ARG A 191 -24.11 16.85 -22.85
CA ARG A 191 -25.51 17.25 -22.94
C ARG A 191 -25.65 18.45 -23.89
N ASN A 192 -26.68 18.40 -24.72
CA ASN A 192 -26.98 19.41 -25.76
C ASN A 192 -25.91 19.51 -26.86
N THR A 193 -24.98 18.56 -26.97
CA THR A 193 -24.10 18.44 -28.14
C THR A 193 -24.69 17.47 -29.17
N PRO A 194 -24.29 17.53 -30.45
CA PRO A 194 -24.74 16.58 -31.48
C PRO A 194 -24.11 15.17 -31.36
N SER A 195 -23.55 14.81 -30.20
CA SER A 195 -22.85 13.56 -29.99
C SER A 195 -23.84 12.40 -29.94
N VAL A 196 -23.68 11.48 -30.87
CA VAL A 196 -24.51 10.27 -31.01
C VAL A 196 -23.60 9.07 -31.27
N PRO A 197 -23.99 7.85 -30.89
CA PRO A 197 -25.24 7.48 -30.23
C PRO A 197 -25.19 7.48 -28.69
N TYR A 198 -24.02 7.71 -28.10
CA TYR A 198 -23.82 7.58 -26.64
C TYR A 198 -23.59 8.94 -26.01
N GLU A 199 -24.26 9.18 -24.90
CA GLU A 199 -23.95 10.28 -23.97
C GLU A 199 -22.67 9.99 -23.19
N ILE A 200 -22.05 11.04 -22.65
CA ILE A 200 -20.90 10.95 -21.77
C ILE A 200 -20.92 12.05 -20.71
N GLY A 201 -20.57 11.67 -19.48
CA GLY A 201 -20.22 12.58 -18.40
C GLY A 201 -18.80 12.31 -17.90
N PHE A 202 -18.17 13.33 -17.33
CA PHE A 202 -16.85 13.25 -16.73
C PHE A 202 -16.87 13.79 -15.32
N TRP A 203 -16.26 13.05 -14.39
CA TRP A 203 -16.13 13.44 -13.00
C TRP A 203 -14.69 13.30 -12.53
N ARG A 204 -14.27 14.19 -11.64
CA ARG A 204 -13.01 14.11 -10.93
C ARG A 204 -13.23 13.48 -9.56
N PRO A 205 -12.58 12.36 -9.25
CA PRO A 205 -12.53 11.84 -7.88
C PRO A 205 -12.07 12.90 -6.89
N LEU A 206 -12.63 12.89 -5.69
CA LEU A 206 -12.22 13.72 -4.56
C LEU A 206 -11.55 12.81 -3.51
N PRO A 207 -10.21 12.67 -3.56
CA PRO A 207 -9.50 11.83 -2.61
C PRO A 207 -9.55 12.44 -1.20
N PRO A 208 -9.57 11.60 -0.14
CA PRO A 208 -9.31 12.07 1.21
C PRO A 208 -7.88 12.59 1.34
N LYS A 209 -7.57 13.25 2.46
CA LYS A 209 -6.24 13.81 2.73
C LYS A 209 -5.14 12.76 2.50
N ASN A 210 -4.07 13.16 1.81
CA ASN A 210 -2.91 12.35 1.42
C ASN A 210 -3.17 11.26 0.37
N PHE A 211 -4.39 11.11 -0.13
CA PHE A 211 -4.67 10.26 -1.29
C PHE A 211 -4.67 11.09 -2.58
N PHE A 212 -4.37 10.42 -3.69
CA PHE A 212 -4.29 11.03 -5.02
C PHE A 212 -5.14 10.24 -6.02
N SER A 213 -5.68 10.95 -6.99
CA SER A 213 -6.37 10.33 -8.13
C SER A 213 -5.38 9.80 -9.17
N LEU A 214 -5.81 8.83 -9.95
CA LEU A 214 -5.08 8.25 -11.08
C LEU A 214 -5.60 8.70 -12.44
N GLY A 215 -6.70 9.44 -12.45
CA GLY A 215 -7.40 9.92 -13.64
C GLY A 215 -8.78 10.43 -13.29
N ASP A 216 -9.41 11.12 -14.23
CA ASP A 216 -10.84 11.36 -14.16
C ASP A 216 -11.61 10.10 -14.60
N ILE A 217 -12.86 9.99 -14.17
CA ILE A 217 -13.76 8.90 -14.52
C ILE A 217 -14.78 9.39 -15.54
N ALA A 218 -15.27 8.47 -16.37
CA ALA A 218 -16.26 8.77 -17.39
C ALA A 218 -17.35 7.68 -17.41
N GLU A 219 -18.59 8.09 -17.64
CA GLU A 219 -19.77 7.23 -17.64
C GLU A 219 -20.69 7.63 -18.80
N ARG A 220 -21.37 6.66 -19.43
CA ARG A 220 -22.46 6.95 -20.37
C ARG A 220 -23.70 7.46 -19.62
N SER A 221 -23.60 8.65 -19.04
CA SER A 221 -24.69 9.31 -18.32
C SER A 221 -24.51 10.83 -18.31
N HIS A 222 -25.60 11.56 -18.10
CA HIS A 222 -25.56 12.99 -17.73
C HIS A 222 -25.89 13.23 -16.25
N LEU A 223 -25.66 12.23 -15.38
CA LEU A 223 -25.96 12.37 -13.96
C LEU A 223 -25.21 13.56 -13.35
N GLU A 224 -25.75 14.13 -12.27
CA GLU A 224 -25.01 15.18 -11.55
C GLU A 224 -23.86 14.57 -10.75
N ASN A 225 -24.11 13.44 -10.09
CA ASN A 225 -23.11 12.63 -9.40
C ASN A 225 -22.88 11.32 -10.15
N SER A 226 -21.61 10.93 -10.30
CA SER A 226 -21.23 9.65 -10.91
C SER A 226 -21.84 8.47 -10.16
N SER A 227 -22.31 7.45 -10.89
CA SER A 227 -22.70 6.17 -10.29
C SER A 227 -21.48 5.28 -9.95
N LEU A 228 -20.34 5.58 -10.55
CA LEU A 228 -19.11 4.82 -10.45
C LEU A 228 -18.33 5.13 -9.17
N GLU A 229 -17.70 4.10 -8.63
CA GLU A 229 -16.61 4.21 -7.67
C GLU A 229 -15.29 4.48 -8.39
N SER A 230 -14.36 5.18 -7.73
CA SER A 230 -13.02 5.44 -8.24
C SER A 230 -11.98 5.00 -7.22
N LEU A 231 -10.86 4.44 -7.71
CA LEU A 231 -9.73 4.11 -6.85
C LEU A 231 -8.82 5.32 -6.70
N VAL A 232 -8.50 5.64 -5.45
CA VAL A 232 -7.52 6.65 -5.06
C VAL A 232 -6.42 6.00 -4.27
N VAL A 233 -5.21 6.54 -4.36
CA VAL A 233 -4.01 5.88 -3.85
C VAL A 233 -3.16 6.78 -2.96
N CYS A 234 -2.46 6.18 -2.01
CA CYS A 234 -1.57 6.88 -1.08
C CYS A 234 -0.31 6.03 -0.88
N GLU A 235 0.86 6.64 -1.09
CA GLU A 235 2.15 6.01 -0.83
C GLU A 235 2.52 6.22 0.64
N VAL A 236 2.94 5.15 1.32
CA VAL A 236 3.33 5.19 2.74
C VAL A 236 4.59 4.38 2.97
N GLY A 237 5.30 4.73 4.06
CA GLY A 237 6.43 3.95 4.58
C GLY A 237 7.66 3.90 3.69
N ARG A 238 7.80 4.87 2.78
CA ARG A 238 9.01 5.03 1.95
C ARG A 238 10.20 5.44 2.83
N GLU A 239 11.32 4.75 2.64
CA GLU A 239 12.60 5.08 3.26
C GLU A 239 13.55 5.79 2.27
N GLU A 240 14.63 6.39 2.79
CA GLU A 240 15.61 7.09 1.96
C GLU A 240 16.29 6.11 0.98
N GLY A 241 16.38 6.51 -0.29
CA GLY A 241 16.94 5.68 -1.36
C GLY A 241 15.95 4.69 -2.00
N GLU A 242 14.73 4.54 -1.46
CA GLU A 242 13.68 3.78 -2.14
C GLU A 242 13.03 4.58 -3.27
N ILE A 243 12.67 3.84 -4.33
CA ILE A 243 12.01 4.36 -5.52
C ILE A 243 10.64 4.92 -5.13
N GLU A 244 10.26 6.11 -5.62
CA GLU A 244 8.91 6.64 -5.38
C GLU A 244 7.87 5.82 -6.15
N ILE A 245 6.83 5.36 -5.47
CA ILE A 245 5.72 4.65 -6.14
C ILE A 245 4.88 5.66 -6.93
N LEU A 246 4.59 6.82 -6.32
CA LEU A 246 3.71 7.86 -6.85
C LEU A 246 4.48 9.16 -7.09
N VAL A 247 4.48 9.61 -8.34
CA VAL A 247 5.13 10.87 -8.73
C VAL A 247 4.15 11.79 -9.46
N PRO A 248 4.28 13.13 -9.35
CA PRO A 248 3.51 14.04 -10.19
C PRO A 248 3.91 13.86 -11.67
N PRO A 249 2.99 14.09 -12.62
CA PRO A 249 3.35 14.16 -14.03
C PRO A 249 4.32 15.32 -14.32
N ALA A 250 5.19 15.16 -15.31
CA ALA A 250 6.10 16.21 -15.75
C ALA A 250 5.37 17.35 -16.48
N SER A 251 4.33 17.03 -17.24
CA SER A 251 3.44 17.96 -17.94
C SER A 251 2.18 17.25 -18.40
N PHE A 252 1.27 17.97 -19.05
CA PHE A 252 0.16 17.38 -19.77
C PHE A 252 0.20 17.71 -21.26
N GLU A 253 -0.22 16.76 -22.07
CA GLU A 253 -0.44 16.95 -23.49
C GLU A 253 -1.95 17.03 -23.79
N LEU A 254 -2.35 18.05 -24.56
CA LEU A 254 -3.72 18.21 -25.00
C LEU A 254 -4.09 17.17 -26.06
N VAL A 255 -4.99 16.24 -25.72
CA VAL A 255 -5.45 15.19 -26.65
C VAL A 255 -6.63 15.68 -27.48
N TRP A 256 -7.57 16.37 -26.84
CA TRP A 256 -8.77 16.89 -27.48
C TRP A 256 -9.26 18.17 -26.83
N ARG A 257 -9.88 19.02 -27.65
CA ARG A 257 -10.53 20.25 -27.21
C ARG A 257 -11.90 20.35 -27.87
N PHE A 258 -12.88 20.80 -27.09
CA PHE A 258 -14.18 21.21 -27.54
C PHE A 258 -14.37 22.68 -27.18
N ARG A 259 -14.64 23.48 -28.20
CA ARG A 259 -15.07 24.86 -28.05
C ARG A 259 -16.58 24.86 -27.97
N GLY A 260 -17.06 25.19 -26.79
CA GLY A 260 -18.47 25.30 -26.55
C GLY A 260 -19.06 26.58 -27.13
N SER A 261 -20.33 26.82 -26.86
CA SER A 261 -21.01 28.07 -27.18
C SER A 261 -21.62 28.60 -25.89
N LYS A 262 -21.51 29.92 -25.67
CA LYS A 262 -22.04 30.56 -24.45
C LYS A 262 -23.53 30.29 -24.20
N ALA A 263 -24.27 29.88 -25.23
CA ALA A 263 -25.71 29.64 -25.17
C ALA A 263 -26.11 28.17 -24.86
N HIS A 264 -25.23 27.18 -25.08
CA HIS A 264 -25.66 25.78 -25.07
C HIS A 264 -24.74 24.78 -24.38
N TYR A 265 -23.43 25.00 -24.36
CA TYR A 265 -22.48 24.01 -23.84
C TYR A 265 -21.14 24.67 -23.50
N SER A 266 -20.51 24.26 -22.40
CA SER A 266 -19.22 24.79 -21.94
C SER A 266 -18.04 24.22 -22.72
N ASP A 267 -16.90 24.91 -22.64
CA ASP A 267 -15.63 24.39 -23.16
C ASP A 267 -15.21 23.11 -22.42
N CYS A 268 -14.52 22.23 -23.13
CA CYS A 268 -13.95 21.02 -22.56
C CYS A 268 -12.59 20.74 -23.20
N ALA A 269 -11.63 20.25 -22.41
CA ALA A 269 -10.39 19.70 -22.92
C ALA A 269 -10.04 18.40 -22.19
N ILE A 270 -9.48 17.45 -22.94
CA ILE A 270 -8.99 16.17 -22.42
C ILE A 270 -7.47 16.16 -22.56
N TRP A 271 -6.81 15.84 -21.46
CA TRP A 271 -5.37 15.91 -21.29
C TRP A 271 -4.80 14.54 -20.93
N ARG A 272 -3.67 14.21 -21.56
CA ARG A 272 -2.84 13.05 -21.22
C ARG A 272 -1.70 13.53 -20.35
N ALA A 273 -1.56 12.97 -19.15
CA ALA A 273 -0.37 13.22 -18.35
C ALA A 273 0.86 12.58 -19.00
N ILE A 274 1.97 13.32 -18.99
CA ILE A 274 3.28 12.84 -19.41
C ILE A 274 4.05 12.46 -18.14
N PRO A 275 4.38 11.17 -17.95
CA PRO A 275 5.15 10.74 -16.78
C PRO A 275 6.57 11.36 -16.80
N PRO A 276 7.22 11.50 -15.63
CA PRO A 276 8.54 12.13 -15.55
C PRO A 276 9.69 11.30 -16.14
N SER A 277 9.53 9.97 -16.20
CA SER A 277 10.46 9.06 -16.88
C SER A 277 9.71 7.85 -17.41
N ASP A 278 10.40 7.03 -18.21
CA ASP A 278 9.87 5.78 -18.73
C ASP A 278 9.64 4.71 -17.66
N ASP A 279 10.07 4.92 -16.42
CA ASP A 279 9.77 3.99 -15.31
C ASP A 279 8.36 4.19 -14.74
N TYR A 280 7.68 5.27 -15.14
CA TYR A 280 6.36 5.65 -14.64
C TYR A 280 5.30 5.63 -15.73
N VAL A 281 4.06 5.48 -15.31
CA VAL A 281 2.88 5.46 -16.18
C VAL A 281 1.79 6.37 -15.61
N ALA A 282 1.25 7.23 -16.47
CA ALA A 282 -0.02 7.91 -16.21
C ALA A 282 -1.17 6.97 -16.59
N MET A 283 -1.98 6.56 -15.62
CA MET A 283 -3.02 5.54 -15.83
C MET A 283 -4.27 6.06 -16.54
N GLY A 284 -4.66 7.31 -16.26
CA GLY A 284 -5.89 7.91 -16.77
C GLY A 284 -5.68 9.31 -17.31
N HIS A 285 -6.65 9.77 -18.09
CA HIS A 285 -6.69 11.13 -18.61
C HIS A 285 -7.42 12.08 -17.66
N VAL A 286 -7.22 13.38 -17.87
CA VAL A 286 -7.75 14.45 -17.04
C VAL A 286 -8.57 15.41 -17.90
N VAL A 287 -9.70 15.87 -17.40
CA VAL A 287 -10.64 16.77 -18.09
C VAL A 287 -10.63 18.15 -17.44
N THR A 288 -10.72 19.21 -18.25
CA THR A 288 -10.89 20.58 -17.76
C THR A 288 -12.10 21.24 -18.41
N PRO A 289 -12.86 22.08 -17.68
CA PRO A 289 -14.00 22.82 -18.22
C PRO A 289 -13.57 24.09 -19.00
N ASN A 290 -12.32 24.11 -19.46
CA ASN A 290 -11.64 25.17 -20.18
C ASN A 290 -10.43 24.55 -20.90
N HIS A 291 -9.68 25.33 -21.68
CA HIS A 291 -8.50 24.84 -22.41
C HIS A 291 -7.17 25.08 -21.68
N ASN A 292 -7.21 25.35 -20.37
CA ASN A 292 -5.99 25.51 -19.57
C ASN A 292 -5.50 24.14 -19.10
N GLU A 293 -4.17 24.01 -19.03
CA GLU A 293 -3.53 22.78 -18.55
C GLU A 293 -3.95 22.47 -17.10
N PRO A 294 -4.20 21.19 -16.73
CA PRO A 294 -4.45 20.80 -15.36
C PRO A 294 -3.25 21.06 -14.44
N SER A 295 -3.51 21.19 -13.14
CA SER A 295 -2.44 21.18 -12.14
C SER A 295 -1.75 19.81 -12.09
N LYS A 296 -0.43 19.78 -11.93
CA LYS A 296 0.34 18.54 -11.69
C LYS A 296 -0.06 17.80 -10.41
N ASN A 297 -0.86 18.42 -9.54
CA ASN A 297 -1.45 17.76 -8.38
C ASN A 297 -2.81 17.11 -8.66
N SER A 298 -3.35 17.20 -9.87
CA SER A 298 -4.65 16.60 -10.20
C SER A 298 -4.59 15.07 -10.17
N ILE A 299 -3.45 14.47 -10.50
CA ILE A 299 -3.23 13.03 -10.51
C ILE A 299 -1.79 12.66 -10.12
N ARG A 300 -1.52 11.37 -9.94
CA ARG A 300 -0.17 10.80 -9.83
C ARG A 300 0.09 9.76 -10.94
N CYS A 301 1.32 9.73 -11.41
CA CYS A 301 1.86 8.62 -12.20
C CYS A 301 2.38 7.54 -11.25
N ILE A 302 2.34 6.28 -11.69
CA ILE A 302 2.73 5.12 -10.88
C ILE A 302 3.93 4.42 -11.49
N HIS A 303 4.88 3.99 -10.67
CA HIS A 303 6.01 3.20 -11.11
C HIS A 303 5.56 1.86 -11.73
N LYS A 304 6.10 1.49 -12.89
CA LYS A 304 5.68 0.34 -13.72
C LYS A 304 5.69 -1.00 -12.97
N GLN A 305 6.57 -1.17 -11.99
CA GLN A 305 6.64 -2.41 -11.18
C GLN A 305 5.35 -2.73 -10.41
N PHE A 306 4.51 -1.72 -10.14
CA PHE A 306 3.22 -1.88 -9.45
C PHE A 306 2.04 -2.04 -10.42
N LEU A 307 2.31 -2.18 -11.72
CA LEU A 307 1.30 -2.23 -12.76
C LEU A 307 1.37 -3.53 -13.54
N ASN A 308 0.20 -4.03 -13.92
CA ASN A 308 0.07 -5.08 -14.91
C ASN A 308 -0.43 -4.45 -16.21
N GLN A 309 0.24 -4.77 -17.32
CA GLN A 309 -0.25 -4.38 -18.63
C GLN A 309 -1.60 -5.06 -18.90
N SER A 310 -2.54 -4.30 -19.45
CA SER A 310 -3.86 -4.76 -19.81
C SER A 310 -4.20 -4.39 -21.26
N LYS A 311 -5.47 -4.56 -21.63
CA LYS A 311 -6.01 -4.32 -22.96
C LYS A 311 -7.15 -3.30 -22.87
N PRO A 312 -7.52 -2.63 -23.97
CA PRO A 312 -8.78 -1.89 -24.03
C PRO A 312 -9.96 -2.82 -23.72
N CYS A 313 -10.91 -2.32 -22.94
CA CYS A 313 -12.17 -2.99 -22.66
C CYS A 313 -13.17 -2.68 -23.77
N HIS A 314 -13.71 -3.72 -24.41
CA HIS A 314 -14.85 -3.58 -25.30
C HIS A 314 -16.13 -3.77 -24.49
N LEU A 315 -17.06 -2.81 -24.60
CA LEU A 315 -18.33 -2.83 -23.85
C LEU A 315 -19.31 -3.87 -24.42
N SER A 316 -19.30 -4.07 -25.74
CA SER A 316 -20.05 -5.12 -26.41
C SER A 316 -19.38 -5.52 -27.73
N TRP A 317 -19.97 -6.45 -28.48
CA TRP A 317 -19.49 -6.82 -29.81
C TRP A 317 -19.49 -5.63 -30.78
N ASN A 318 -20.50 -4.76 -30.67
CA ASN A 318 -20.66 -3.57 -31.52
C ASN A 318 -20.02 -2.31 -30.90
N ASP A 319 -19.96 -2.24 -29.56
CA ASP A 319 -19.43 -1.08 -28.83
C ASP A 319 -18.04 -1.35 -28.29
N LYS A 320 -17.03 -0.85 -29.01
CA LYS A 320 -15.64 -1.05 -28.63
C LYS A 320 -15.15 0.00 -27.62
N TYR A 321 -15.67 1.23 -27.69
CA TYR A 321 -15.28 2.36 -26.85
C TYR A 321 -16.46 2.87 -26.02
N LEU A 322 -16.15 3.59 -24.93
CA LEU A 322 -17.14 4.23 -24.06
C LEU A 322 -17.87 5.34 -24.80
N TRP A 323 -17.14 6.22 -25.48
CA TRP A 323 -17.70 7.34 -26.22
C TRP A 323 -16.78 7.73 -27.38
N CYS A 324 -17.34 8.38 -28.40
CA CYS A 324 -16.56 8.95 -29.50
C CYS A 324 -17.12 10.33 -29.84
N SER A 325 -16.23 11.31 -30.03
CA SER A 325 -16.64 12.66 -30.35
C SER A 325 -17.30 12.73 -31.74
N PRO A 326 -18.25 13.66 -31.95
CA PRO A 326 -18.77 13.95 -33.28
C PRO A 326 -17.63 14.25 -34.25
N THR A 327 -17.71 13.70 -35.45
CA THR A 327 -16.79 14.05 -36.53
C THR A 327 -17.14 15.43 -37.08
N ARG A 328 -16.35 16.45 -36.73
CA ARG A 328 -16.33 17.72 -37.45
C ARG A 328 -15.21 17.66 -38.51
N SER A 329 -15.44 18.27 -39.68
CA SER A 329 -14.68 18.03 -40.91
C SER A 329 -13.15 18.03 -40.78
N SER A 330 -12.50 17.21 -41.61
CA SER A 330 -11.04 16.97 -41.79
C SER A 330 -10.24 16.39 -40.62
N SER A 331 -10.69 16.48 -39.36
CA SER A 331 -9.99 15.88 -38.21
C SER A 331 -10.57 14.52 -37.82
N LEU A 332 -9.71 13.57 -37.44
CA LEU A 332 -10.15 12.30 -36.83
C LEU A 332 -10.90 12.57 -35.51
N PRO A 333 -11.98 11.83 -35.21
CA PRO A 333 -12.66 11.96 -33.93
C PRO A 333 -11.76 11.47 -32.79
N ILE A 334 -12.12 11.75 -31.53
CA ILE A 334 -11.50 11.10 -30.37
C ILE A 334 -12.42 10.01 -29.82
N SER A 335 -11.86 8.87 -29.41
CA SER A 335 -12.58 7.81 -28.70
C SER A 335 -12.06 7.63 -27.27
N LEU A 336 -12.96 7.25 -26.37
CA LEU A 336 -12.67 6.98 -24.95
C LEU A 336 -12.74 5.50 -24.66
N TRP A 337 -11.74 4.97 -23.98
CA TRP A 337 -11.58 3.56 -23.72
C TRP A 337 -11.47 3.31 -22.23
N LEU A 338 -12.18 2.29 -21.75
CA LEU A 338 -11.93 1.73 -20.43
C LEU A 338 -10.80 0.70 -20.52
N VAL A 339 -10.10 0.51 -19.41
CA VAL A 339 -9.10 -0.55 -19.28
C VAL A 339 -9.80 -1.86 -18.91
N LYS A 340 -9.46 -2.96 -19.58
CA LYS A 340 -10.01 -4.28 -19.29
C LYS A 340 -9.56 -4.76 -17.90
N PRO A 341 -10.47 -5.18 -17.00
CA PRO A 341 -10.08 -5.77 -15.72
C PRO A 341 -9.25 -7.05 -15.89
N ARG A 342 -8.38 -7.32 -14.93
CA ARG A 342 -7.63 -8.57 -14.82
C ARG A 342 -7.91 -9.21 -13.46
N LEU A 343 -7.80 -10.54 -13.37
CA LEU A 343 -8.00 -11.27 -12.11
C LEU A 343 -6.92 -10.96 -11.06
N ASP A 344 -5.72 -10.64 -11.52
CA ASP A 344 -4.53 -10.33 -10.72
C ASP A 344 -4.35 -8.82 -10.46
N SER A 345 -5.38 -8.00 -10.72
CA SER A 345 -5.26 -6.55 -10.71
C SER A 345 -6.53 -5.83 -10.23
N LEU A 346 -6.35 -4.63 -9.69
CA LEU A 346 -7.44 -3.73 -9.32
C LEU A 346 -7.81 -2.81 -10.48
N TRP A 347 -9.12 -2.70 -10.74
CA TRP A 347 -9.65 -1.82 -11.78
C TRP A 347 -9.92 -0.42 -11.21
N CYS A 348 -9.27 0.59 -11.80
CA CYS A 348 -9.28 1.96 -11.26
C CYS A 348 -10.42 2.84 -11.79
N ASN A 349 -11.24 2.34 -12.71
CA ASN A 349 -12.33 3.09 -13.38
C ASN A 349 -11.92 4.39 -14.10
N VAL A 350 -10.63 4.54 -14.41
CA VAL A 350 -10.11 5.63 -15.24
C VAL A 350 -10.32 5.35 -16.72
N PHE A 351 -10.41 6.42 -17.52
CA PHE A 351 -10.49 6.31 -18.98
C PHE A 351 -9.19 6.75 -19.68
N ILE A 352 -8.99 6.21 -20.88
CA ILE A 352 -7.92 6.59 -21.80
C ILE A 352 -8.56 7.13 -23.08
N SER A 353 -8.03 8.22 -23.62
CA SER A 353 -8.55 8.82 -24.85
C SER A 353 -7.54 8.70 -26.00
N ALA A 354 -8.03 8.50 -27.23
CA ALA A 354 -7.16 8.39 -28.40
C ALA A 354 -7.80 8.92 -29.69
N LYS A 355 -6.98 9.50 -30.56
CA LYS A 355 -7.41 9.95 -31.89
C LYS A 355 -7.81 8.74 -32.76
N GLY A 356 -8.93 8.89 -33.47
CA GLY A 356 -9.59 7.84 -34.23
C GLY A 356 -10.51 6.96 -33.37
N THR A 357 -11.01 5.90 -33.99
CA THR A 357 -11.90 4.88 -33.37
C THR A 357 -11.17 3.57 -33.08
N ILE A 358 -9.86 3.54 -33.28
CA ILE A 358 -8.98 2.40 -32.99
C ILE A 358 -8.29 2.71 -31.66
N PRO A 359 -8.18 1.73 -30.74
CA PRO A 359 -7.48 1.97 -29.49
C PRO A 359 -6.01 2.31 -29.78
N PRO A 360 -5.39 3.18 -28.95
CA PRO A 360 -4.01 3.59 -29.16
C PRO A 360 -3.10 2.35 -29.16
N LYS A 361 -2.30 2.21 -30.21
CA LYS A 361 -1.29 1.15 -30.33
C LYS A 361 -0.03 1.62 -29.62
N GLY A 362 0.30 1.01 -28.50
CA GLY A 362 1.52 1.29 -27.74
C GLY A 362 1.60 0.39 -26.52
N GLU A 363 2.79 -0.13 -26.23
CA GLU A 363 3.05 -0.83 -24.97
C GLU A 363 2.80 0.12 -23.80
N GLY A 364 2.21 -0.39 -22.72
CA GLY A 364 2.05 0.37 -21.48
C GLY A 364 1.02 1.51 -21.51
N MET A 365 0.12 1.59 -22.50
CA MET A 365 -1.01 2.55 -22.45
C MET A 365 -2.12 2.10 -21.49
N PHE A 366 -2.51 0.82 -21.56
CA PHE A 366 -3.57 0.25 -20.74
C PHE A 366 -2.96 -0.53 -19.59
N ASN A 367 -3.18 -0.10 -18.35
CA ASN A 367 -2.61 -0.74 -17.17
C ASN A 367 -3.61 -0.83 -16.03
N CYS A 368 -3.46 -1.85 -15.21
CA CYS A 368 -4.18 -2.02 -13.95
C CYS A 368 -3.19 -2.04 -12.78
N LEU A 369 -3.64 -1.65 -11.60
CA LEU A 369 -2.86 -1.78 -10.37
C LEU A 369 -2.69 -3.26 -10.03
N LYS A 370 -1.45 -3.71 -9.84
CA LYS A 370 -1.13 -5.09 -9.51
C LYS A 370 -1.62 -5.45 -8.09
N LEU A 371 -2.26 -6.61 -7.94
CA LEU A 371 -2.52 -7.19 -6.62
C LEU A 371 -1.24 -7.87 -6.12
N SER A 372 -0.76 -7.49 -4.93
CA SER A 372 0.53 -7.96 -4.39
C SER A 372 0.59 -9.45 -4.05
N ALA A 373 -0.51 -10.20 -4.22
CA ALA A 373 -0.52 -11.66 -4.06
C ALA A 373 -0.05 -12.42 -5.32
N ALA A 374 0.19 -11.74 -6.44
CA ALA A 374 0.55 -12.37 -7.70
C ALA A 374 1.84 -11.79 -8.29
N SER A 375 2.99 -12.25 -7.79
CA SER A 375 4.21 -12.47 -8.60
C SER A 375 5.33 -13.08 -7.80
#